data_AF-A0A937TVZ7-F1
#
_entry.id   AF-A0A937TVZ7-F1
#
_cell.length_a   1.000
_cell.length_b   1.000
_cell.length_c   1.000
_cell.angle_alpha   90.00
_cell.angle_beta   90.00
_cell.angle_gamma   90.00
#
_symmetry.space_group_name_H-M   'P 1'
#
loop_
_entity.id
_entity.type
_entity.pdbx_description
1 polymer ?
#
loop_
_entity_poly.entity_id
_entity_poly.type
_entity_poly.pdbx_seq_one_letter_code
_entity_poly.pdbx_strand_id
1 'polypeptide(L)'
;ALVAAGTVEGGGTVGLSAFGVIALCITYVVGFFATAGAAGVDFGMNNKEEKDVQMGGLVGVALAAIVAGGAAILIAAGAFGLKLGAGLDTAAPSFMSAVMGSEGAGKTMALLLAVAAFPPACFSSFIAANSFKTTLPKVDPFISVGVGTAVSILLAVTGWAGDVMGVFSVIGASFGPVCGAMMVDYLLAGKKWAGPRAGWNLAGWISWVVGFAVGMAPLVGIANIPAAPLAAFVVGAVLYFVLAKAGLEGKVLEMPAAEA
;
A
#
# COMPACT_ATOMS: atom_id res chain seq x y z
N ALA A 1 3.09 13.44 12.20
CA ALA A 1 3.69 14.68 11.65
C ALA A 1 2.90 15.12 10.42
N LEU A 2 2.20 16.26 10.52
CA LEU A 2 1.60 16.94 9.38
C LEU A 2 2.68 17.12 8.30
N VAL A 3 2.36 16.85 7.04
CA VAL A 3 3.16 17.34 5.92
C VAL A 3 3.38 18.83 6.17
N ALA A 4 4.61 19.20 6.50
CA ALA A 4 5.02 20.59 6.58
C ALA A 4 4.86 21.13 5.16
N ALA A 5 3.72 21.76 4.88
CA ALA A 5 3.64 22.78 3.87
C ALA A 5 4.79 23.74 4.18
N GLY A 6 5.75 23.83 3.27
CA GLY A 6 7.06 24.40 3.51
C GLY A 6 7.00 25.67 4.33
N THR A 7 7.64 25.65 5.50
CA THR A 7 7.99 26.87 6.23
C THR A 7 9.09 27.57 5.44
N VAL A 8 8.67 28.41 4.49
CA VAL A 8 9.51 29.51 4.02
C VAL A 8 9.24 30.66 4.99
N GLU A 9 10.24 31.05 5.78
CA GLU A 9 10.15 32.25 6.61
C GLU A 9 9.69 33.43 5.72
N GLY A 10 8.50 33.96 6.02
CA GLY A 10 7.93 35.14 5.35
C GLY A 10 6.97 34.87 4.18
N GLY A 11 6.70 33.63 3.79
CA GLY A 11 5.68 33.29 2.78
C GLY A 11 4.38 32.84 3.43
N GLY A 12 3.26 33.52 3.17
CA GLY A 12 1.94 33.07 3.63
C GLY A 12 1.70 31.60 3.26
N THR A 13 1.23 30.79 4.21
CA THR A 13 0.89 29.38 3.99
C THR A 13 -0.27 29.27 3.01
N VAL A 14 0.02 29.23 1.71
CA VAL A 14 -0.97 28.94 0.68
C VAL A 14 -1.30 27.46 0.83
N GLY A 15 -2.49 27.15 1.35
CA GLY A 15 -3.00 25.79 1.45
C GLY A 15 -3.00 25.11 0.07
N LEU A 16 -2.95 23.78 0.03
CA LEU A 16 -3.02 23.05 -1.23
C LEU A 16 -4.28 23.46 -2.02
N SER A 17 -4.14 23.59 -3.33
CA SER A 17 -5.30 23.70 -4.22
C SER A 17 -6.21 22.47 -4.08
N ALA A 18 -7.49 22.58 -4.45
CA ALA A 18 -8.41 21.44 -4.42
C ALA A 18 -7.84 20.22 -5.17
N PHE A 19 -7.18 20.45 -6.31
CA PHE A 19 -6.48 19.41 -7.05
C PHE A 19 -5.30 18.83 -6.27
N GLY A 20 -4.50 19.67 -5.61
CA GLY A 20 -3.40 19.23 -4.75
C GLY A 20 -3.88 18.33 -3.61
N VAL A 21 -4.99 18.69 -2.96
CA VAL A 21 -5.61 17.86 -1.91
C VAL A 21 -6.04 16.50 -2.47
N ILE A 22 -6.70 16.47 -3.63
CA ILE A 22 -7.11 15.22 -4.28
C ILE A 22 -5.89 14.36 -4.62
N ALA A 23 -4.85 14.94 -5.23
CA ALA A 23 -3.63 14.23 -5.59
C ALA A 23 -2.90 13.66 -4.36
N LEU A 24 -2.92 14.39 -3.25
CA LEU A 24 -2.38 13.93 -1.96
C LEU A 24 -3.17 12.74 -1.41
N CYS A 25 -4.50 12.84 -1.40
CA CYS A 25 -5.38 11.75 -0.98
C CYS A 25 -5.16 10.49 -1.84
N ILE A 26 -5.07 10.64 -3.17
CA ILE A 26 -4.79 9.52 -4.08
C ILE A 26 -3.44 8.90 -3.75
N THR A 27 -2.40 9.71 -3.54
CA THR A 27 -1.05 9.22 -3.22
C THR A 27 -1.08 8.29 -2.01
N TYR A 28 -1.79 8.69 -0.95
CA TYR A 28 -1.81 7.94 0.29
C TYR A 28 -2.74 6.73 0.26
N VAL A 29 -3.93 6.87 -0.32
CA VAL A 29 -4.86 5.74 -0.47
C VAL A 29 -4.27 4.69 -1.40
N VAL A 30 -3.79 5.08 -2.58
CA VAL A 30 -3.18 4.14 -3.53
C VAL A 30 -1.89 3.57 -2.95
N GLY A 31 -1.04 4.38 -2.32
CA GLY A 31 0.19 3.91 -1.69
C GLY A 31 -0.04 2.89 -0.59
N PHE A 32 -1.04 3.12 0.27
CA PHE A 32 -1.45 2.19 1.32
C PHE A 32 -1.97 0.86 0.76
N PHE A 33 -2.81 0.91 -0.27
CA PHE A 33 -3.41 -0.29 -0.87
C PHE A 33 -2.53 -0.96 -1.95
N ALA A 34 -1.40 -0.36 -2.35
CA ALA A 34 -0.59 -0.88 -3.46
C ALA A 34 -0.08 -2.30 -3.19
N THR A 35 0.45 -2.57 -1.98
CA THR A 35 0.88 -3.91 -1.60
C THR A 35 -0.28 -4.89 -1.49
N ALA A 36 -1.44 -4.45 -0.99
CA ALA A 36 -2.63 -5.29 -0.94
C ALA A 36 -3.14 -5.65 -2.35
N GLY A 37 -3.01 -4.74 -3.32
CA GLY A 37 -3.30 -5.01 -4.73
C GLY A 37 -2.32 -6.02 -5.34
N ALA A 38 -1.03 -5.90 -5.05
CA ALA A 38 0.00 -6.81 -5.56
C ALA A 38 -0.13 -8.23 -4.95
N ALA A 39 -0.37 -8.31 -3.65
CA ALA A 39 -0.60 -9.57 -2.93
C ALA A 39 -2.05 -10.07 -3.04
N GLY A 40 -2.91 -9.38 -3.80
CA GLY A 40 -4.33 -9.69 -3.93
C GLY A 40 -4.61 -11.10 -4.45
N VAL A 41 -3.70 -11.62 -5.28
CA VAL A 41 -3.77 -12.99 -5.80
C VAL A 41 -3.64 -14.04 -4.70
N ASP A 42 -2.82 -13.78 -3.68
CA ASP A 42 -2.64 -14.68 -2.53
C ASP A 42 -3.87 -14.64 -1.60
N PHE A 43 -4.58 -13.51 -1.54
CA PHE A 43 -5.87 -13.42 -0.84
C PHE A 43 -6.98 -14.15 -1.60
N GLY A 44 -6.99 -13.98 -2.93
CA GLY A 44 -8.03 -14.47 -3.82
C GLY A 44 -7.99 -15.98 -4.04
N MET A 45 -6.81 -16.60 -3.98
CA MET A 45 -6.61 -17.99 -4.43
C MET A 45 -7.40 -19.06 -3.65
N ASN A 46 -7.83 -18.77 -2.42
CA ASN A 46 -8.62 -19.71 -1.59
C ASN A 46 -10.14 -19.49 -1.71
N ASN A 47 -10.60 -18.59 -2.58
CA ASN A 47 -12.02 -18.35 -2.81
C ASN A 47 -12.59 -19.34 -3.82
N LYS A 48 -13.88 -19.62 -3.72
CA LYS A 48 -14.55 -20.59 -4.58
C LYS A 48 -14.72 -20.08 -6.01
N GLU A 49 -15.05 -18.80 -6.14
CA GLU A 49 -15.34 -18.16 -7.42
C GLU A 49 -14.89 -16.69 -7.44
N GLU A 50 -14.80 -16.12 -8.65
CA GLU A 50 -14.41 -14.71 -8.86
C GLU A 50 -15.30 -13.73 -8.10
N LYS A 51 -16.60 -14.05 -7.97
CA LYS A 51 -17.55 -13.22 -7.26
C LYS A 51 -17.20 -13.04 -5.78
N ASP A 52 -16.71 -14.09 -5.12
CA ASP A 52 -16.31 -14.03 -3.72
C ASP A 52 -15.09 -13.09 -3.55
N VAL A 53 -14.15 -13.13 -4.49
CA VAL A 53 -12.99 -12.23 -4.52
C VAL A 53 -13.45 -10.77 -4.71
N GLN A 54 -14.35 -10.52 -5.65
CA GLN A 54 -14.90 -9.19 -5.90
C GLN A 54 -15.68 -8.65 -4.70
N MET A 55 -16.52 -9.48 -4.06
CA MET A 55 -17.26 -9.11 -2.86
C MET A 55 -16.34 -8.85 -1.67
N GLY A 56 -15.29 -9.66 -1.50
CA GLY A 56 -14.24 -9.43 -0.51
C GLY A 56 -13.53 -8.09 -0.71
N GLY A 57 -13.20 -7.73 -1.95
CA GLY A 57 -12.62 -6.44 -2.28
C GLY A 57 -13.58 -5.26 -2.06
N LEU A 58 -14.82 -5.36 -2.54
CA LEU A 58 -15.81 -4.28 -2.45
C LEU A 58 -16.30 -4.05 -1.02
N VAL A 59 -16.62 -5.11 -0.28
CA VAL A 59 -17.19 -5.00 1.08
C VAL A 59 -16.08 -4.99 2.13
N GLY A 60 -15.13 -5.91 2.03
CA GLY A 60 -14.07 -6.08 3.04
C GLY A 60 -12.97 -5.04 2.97
N VAL A 61 -12.65 -4.51 1.78
CA VAL A 61 -11.60 -3.51 1.60
C VAL A 61 -12.19 -2.12 1.36
N ALA A 62 -12.94 -1.92 0.27
CA ALA A 62 -13.39 -0.60 -0.13
C ALA A 62 -14.41 0.01 0.84
N LEU A 63 -15.51 -0.71 1.15
CA LEU A 63 -16.51 -0.23 2.10
C LEU A 63 -15.94 -0.06 3.50
N ALA A 64 -15.16 -1.03 3.99
CA ALA A 64 -14.51 -0.93 5.30
C ALA A 64 -13.58 0.29 5.40
N ALA A 65 -12.79 0.58 4.35
CA ALA A 65 -11.93 1.76 4.30
C ALA A 65 -12.73 3.06 4.29
N ILE A 66 -13.83 3.12 3.54
CA ILE A 66 -14.71 4.29 3.52
C ILE A 66 -15.33 4.54 4.89
N VAL A 67 -15.83 3.49 5.56
CA VAL A 67 -16.44 3.60 6.89
C VAL A 67 -15.40 4.01 7.92
N ALA A 68 -14.25 3.33 7.98
CA ALA A 68 -13.21 3.61 8.96
C ALA A 68 -12.56 4.98 8.74
N GLY A 69 -12.18 5.30 7.49
CA GLY A 69 -11.60 6.58 7.13
C GLY A 69 -12.59 7.74 7.28
N GLY A 70 -13.84 7.54 6.87
CA GLY A 70 -14.91 8.51 7.05
C GLY A 70 -15.19 8.79 8.53
N ALA A 71 -15.28 7.75 9.36
CA ALA A 71 -15.41 7.91 10.80
C ALA A 71 -14.22 8.66 11.41
N ALA A 72 -12.99 8.33 11.03
CA ALA A 72 -11.80 9.02 11.51
C ALA A 72 -11.81 10.51 11.15
N ILE A 73 -12.19 10.87 9.91
CA ILE A 73 -12.32 12.27 9.46
C ILE A 73 -13.40 13.00 10.27
N LEU A 74 -14.57 12.39 10.47
CA LEU A 74 -15.66 12.99 11.24
C LEU A 74 -15.28 13.19 12.71
N ILE A 75 -14.60 12.23 13.33
CA ILE A 75 -14.08 12.35 14.69
C ILE A 75 -13.07 13.50 14.79
N ALA A 76 -12.12 13.57 13.86
CA ALA A 76 -11.12 14.64 13.84
C ALA A 76 -11.77 16.02 13.63
N ALA A 77 -12.68 16.15 12.66
CA ALA A 77 -13.41 17.38 12.40
C ALA A 77 -14.26 17.82 13.60
N GLY A 78 -14.95 16.88 14.26
CA GLY A 78 -15.74 17.14 15.46
C GLY A 78 -14.87 17.61 16.63
N ALA A 79 -13.74 16.92 16.88
CA ALA A 79 -12.79 17.31 17.92
C ALA A 79 -12.24 18.72 17.69
N PHE A 80 -11.80 19.03 16.46
CA PHE A 80 -11.30 20.36 16.12
C PHE A 80 -12.39 21.43 16.18
N GLY A 81 -13.63 21.11 15.77
CA GLY A 81 -14.78 22.02 15.88
C GLY A 81 -15.10 22.38 17.34
N LEU A 82 -14.94 21.44 18.26
CA LEU A 82 -15.05 21.64 19.70
C LEU A 82 -13.79 22.22 20.36
N LYS A 83 -12.75 22.53 19.57
CA LYS A 83 -11.42 22.96 20.02
C LYS A 83 -10.74 21.95 20.98
N LEU A 84 -11.15 20.69 20.92
CA LEU A 84 -10.52 19.58 21.64
C LEU A 84 -9.27 19.14 20.89
N GLY A 85 -8.13 19.08 21.58
CA GLY A 85 -6.88 18.58 21.00
C GLY A 85 -6.35 19.43 19.83
N ALA A 86 -6.69 20.71 19.78
CA ALA A 86 -6.16 21.63 18.76
C ALA A 86 -4.62 21.63 18.78
N GLY A 87 -4.01 21.31 17.64
CA GLY A 87 -2.55 21.20 17.50
C GLY A 87 -1.94 19.87 17.94
N LEU A 88 -2.75 18.92 18.44
CA LEU A 88 -2.29 17.55 18.67
C LEU A 88 -2.29 16.76 17.36
N ASP A 89 -1.33 15.85 17.22
CA ASP A 89 -1.34 14.85 16.14
C ASP A 89 -2.56 13.94 16.35
N THR A 90 -3.40 13.77 15.33
CA THR A 90 -4.61 12.94 15.41
C THR A 90 -4.31 11.46 15.68
N ALA A 91 -3.08 11.02 15.44
CA ALA A 91 -2.61 9.69 15.79
C ALA A 91 -2.09 9.57 17.24
N ALA A 92 -1.95 10.69 17.97
CA ALA A 92 -1.39 10.68 19.32
C ALA A 92 -2.40 10.16 20.36
N PRO A 93 -1.94 9.39 21.37
CA PRO A 93 -2.79 8.98 22.49
C PRO A 93 -3.42 10.16 23.24
N SER A 94 -2.75 11.32 23.28
CA SER A 94 -3.29 12.54 23.88
C SER A 94 -4.48 13.11 23.12
N PHE A 95 -4.49 13.00 21.78
CA PHE A 95 -5.64 13.35 20.97
C PHE A 95 -6.81 12.41 21.28
N MET A 96 -6.54 11.11 21.36
CA MET A 96 -7.54 10.12 21.76
C MET A 96 -8.11 10.42 23.16
N SER A 97 -7.27 10.78 24.13
CA SER A 97 -7.71 11.18 25.47
C SER A 97 -8.58 12.44 25.45
N ALA A 98 -8.25 13.42 24.60
CA ALA A 98 -9.04 14.63 24.43
C ALA A 98 -10.43 14.32 23.84
N VAL A 99 -10.50 13.43 22.85
CA VAL A 99 -11.76 12.97 22.24
C VAL A 99 -12.60 12.18 23.24
N MET A 100 -11.97 11.32 24.04
CA MET A 100 -12.65 10.44 25.00
C MET A 100 -12.98 11.12 26.34
N GLY A 101 -12.56 12.37 26.56
CA GLY A 101 -12.81 13.14 27.78
C GLY A 101 -12.05 12.68 29.03
N SER A 102 -11.20 11.65 28.92
CA SER A 102 -10.31 11.23 30.01
C SER A 102 -9.07 10.51 29.49
N GLU A 103 -7.97 10.63 30.24
CA GLU A 103 -6.72 9.96 29.90
C GLU A 103 -6.87 8.43 29.90
N GLY A 104 -7.58 7.89 30.91
CA GLY A 104 -7.83 6.45 31.03
C GLY A 104 -8.61 5.88 29.85
N ALA A 105 -9.71 6.54 29.44
CA ALA A 105 -10.49 6.09 28.29
C ALA A 105 -9.68 6.21 26.98
N GLY A 106 -8.89 7.27 26.81
CA GLY A 106 -8.02 7.42 25.64
C GLY A 106 -6.98 6.31 25.51
N LYS A 107 -6.31 5.94 26.61
CA LYS A 107 -5.35 4.82 26.63
C LYS A 107 -6.01 3.49 26.33
N THR A 108 -7.19 3.23 26.90
CA THR A 108 -7.97 2.02 26.61
C THR A 108 -8.34 1.93 25.13
N MET A 109 -8.80 3.03 24.52
CA MET A 109 -9.13 3.05 23.09
C MET A 109 -7.89 2.85 22.21
N ALA A 110 -6.76 3.45 22.57
CA ALA A 110 -5.50 3.23 21.86
C ALA A 110 -5.05 1.76 21.94
N LEU A 111 -5.21 1.12 23.10
CA LEU A 111 -4.92 -0.30 23.28
C LEU A 111 -5.87 -1.18 22.44
N LEU A 112 -7.17 -0.88 22.43
CA LEU A 112 -8.14 -1.59 21.60
C LEU A 112 -7.83 -1.47 20.11
N LEU A 113 -7.41 -0.28 19.66
CA LEU A 113 -6.98 -0.07 18.28
C LEU A 113 -5.71 -0.88 17.95
N ALA A 114 -4.76 -0.95 18.89
CA ALA A 114 -3.58 -1.79 18.74
C ALA A 114 -3.95 -3.28 18.63
N VAL A 115 -4.88 -3.77 19.44
CA VAL A 115 -5.39 -5.15 19.36
C VAL A 115 -6.13 -5.38 18.04
N ALA A 116 -6.90 -4.41 17.55
CA ALA A 116 -7.59 -4.51 16.25
C ALA A 116 -6.63 -4.61 15.06
N ALA A 117 -5.37 -4.17 15.20
CA ALA A 117 -4.33 -4.31 14.20
C ALA A 117 -3.66 -5.70 14.17
N PHE A 118 -3.94 -6.59 15.13
CA PHE A 118 -3.34 -7.94 15.16
C PHE A 118 -3.78 -8.82 13.99
N PRO A 119 -5.09 -8.95 13.67
CA PRO A 119 -5.53 -9.78 12.55
C PRO A 119 -4.85 -9.44 11.20
N PRO A 120 -4.77 -8.17 10.75
CA PRO A 120 -4.08 -7.87 9.49
C PRO A 120 -2.57 -8.13 9.55
N ALA A 121 -1.92 -7.93 10.70
CA ALA A 121 -0.49 -8.23 10.86
C ALA A 121 -0.19 -9.74 10.76
N CYS A 122 -1.01 -10.57 11.41
CA CYS A 122 -0.91 -12.04 11.31
C CYS A 122 -1.12 -12.51 9.87
N PHE A 123 -2.11 -11.96 9.18
CA PHE A 123 -2.41 -12.33 7.81
C PHE A 123 -1.30 -11.90 6.84
N SER A 124 -0.77 -10.69 6.97
CA SER A 124 0.39 -10.24 6.17
C SER A 124 1.61 -11.15 6.37
N SER A 125 1.84 -11.61 7.60
CA SER A 125 2.96 -12.53 7.93
C SER A 125 2.76 -13.91 7.31
N PHE A 126 1.52 -14.40 7.28
CA PHE A 126 1.16 -15.66 6.62
C PHE A 126 1.41 -15.61 5.11
N ILE A 127 1.02 -14.51 4.45
CA ILE A 127 1.25 -14.32 3.02
C ILE A 127 2.74 -14.27 2.73
N ALA A 128 3.51 -13.47 3.47
CA ALA A 128 4.96 -13.43 3.33
C ALA A 128 5.60 -14.82 3.51
N ALA A 129 5.16 -15.60 4.51
CA ALA A 129 5.64 -16.95 4.73
C ALA A 129 5.33 -17.88 3.54
N ASN A 130 4.15 -17.77 2.94
CA ASN A 130 3.79 -18.54 1.75
C ASN A 130 4.62 -18.12 0.54
N SER A 131 4.85 -16.82 0.34
CA SER A 131 5.73 -16.32 -0.71
C SER A 131 7.15 -16.87 -0.58
N PHE A 132 7.72 -16.94 0.63
CA PHE A 132 9.03 -17.58 0.83
C PHE A 132 9.02 -19.07 0.48
N LYS A 133 7.99 -19.81 0.89
CA LYS A 133 7.86 -21.25 0.57
C LYS A 133 7.79 -21.50 -0.94
N THR A 134 7.11 -20.64 -1.69
CA THR A 134 6.89 -20.83 -3.13
C THR A 134 8.02 -20.28 -3.99
N THR A 135 8.63 -19.15 -3.62
CA THR A 135 9.65 -18.47 -4.43
C THR A 135 11.09 -18.79 -4.01
N LEU A 136 11.32 -19.08 -2.73
CA LEU A 136 12.64 -19.34 -2.15
C LEU A 136 12.58 -20.57 -1.23
N PRO A 137 12.32 -21.78 -1.76
CA PRO A 137 12.01 -22.97 -0.95
C PRO A 137 13.15 -23.44 -0.03
N LYS A 138 14.38 -22.95 -0.27
CA LYS A 138 15.55 -23.23 0.57
C LYS A 138 15.68 -22.29 1.78
N VAL A 139 14.86 -21.25 1.84
CA VAL A 139 14.89 -20.24 2.89
C VAL A 139 13.79 -20.56 3.90
N ASP A 140 14.16 -20.65 5.17
CA ASP A 140 13.19 -20.90 6.24
C ASP A 140 12.22 -19.70 6.38
N PRO A 141 10.90 -19.91 6.22
CA PRO A 141 9.92 -18.84 6.34
C PRO A 141 9.81 -18.26 7.75
N PHE A 142 9.98 -19.08 8.79
CA PHE A 142 9.90 -18.64 10.18
C PHE A 142 11.08 -17.72 10.52
N ILE A 143 12.29 -18.07 10.07
CA ILE A 143 13.46 -17.20 10.25
C ILE A 143 13.27 -15.91 9.47
N SER A 144 12.83 -15.97 8.22
CA SER A 144 12.74 -14.79 7.34
C SER A 144 11.66 -13.80 7.80
N VAL A 145 10.46 -14.30 8.09
CA VAL A 145 9.37 -13.49 8.63
C VAL A 145 9.69 -13.03 10.07
N GLY A 146 10.39 -13.85 10.86
CA GLY A 146 10.89 -13.48 12.18
C GLY A 146 11.88 -12.32 12.15
N VAL A 147 12.81 -12.31 11.20
CA VAL A 147 13.72 -11.17 10.98
C VAL A 147 12.94 -9.92 10.58
N GLY A 148 11.97 -10.03 9.67
CA GLY A 148 11.07 -8.93 9.31
C GLY A 148 10.30 -8.38 10.52
N THR A 149 9.85 -9.26 11.42
CA THR A 149 9.18 -8.90 12.68
C THR A 149 10.13 -8.15 13.61
N ALA A 150 11.36 -8.64 13.81
CA ALA A 150 12.36 -7.97 14.64
C ALA A 150 12.71 -6.56 14.10
N VAL A 151 12.88 -6.42 12.79
CA VAL A 151 13.10 -5.12 12.15
C VAL A 151 11.89 -4.21 12.33
N SER A 152 10.67 -4.73 12.21
CA SER A 152 9.45 -3.96 12.41
C SER A 152 9.31 -3.46 13.86
N ILE A 153 9.67 -4.29 14.85
CA ILE A 153 9.74 -3.88 16.27
C ILE A 153 10.77 -2.77 16.44
N LEU A 154 11.97 -2.92 15.85
CA LEU A 154 13.00 -1.89 15.91
C LEU A 154 12.52 -0.56 15.32
N LEU A 155 11.89 -0.59 14.14
CA LEU A 155 11.32 0.61 13.51
C LEU A 155 10.18 1.24 14.32
N ALA A 156 9.39 0.43 15.03
CA ALA A 156 8.34 0.92 15.91
C ALA A 156 8.90 1.61 17.16
N VAL A 157 9.91 1.02 17.82
CA VAL A 157 10.50 1.61 19.03
C VAL A 157 11.37 2.83 18.74
N THR A 158 11.97 2.93 17.55
CA THR A 158 12.74 4.12 17.13
C THR A 158 11.86 5.25 16.61
N GLY A 159 10.55 5.03 16.45
CA GLY A 159 9.61 6.02 15.93
C GLY A 159 9.67 6.21 14.42
N TRP A 160 10.52 5.49 13.69
CA TRP A 160 10.56 5.52 12.21
C TRP A 160 9.26 5.00 11.59
N ALA A 161 8.58 4.06 12.25
CA ALA A 161 7.24 3.63 11.85
C ALA A 161 6.17 4.75 11.97
N GLY A 162 6.49 5.85 12.66
CA GLY A 162 5.59 6.99 12.85
C GLY A 162 5.40 7.85 11.60
N ASP A 163 6.31 7.78 10.61
CA ASP A 163 6.13 8.42 9.30
C ASP A 163 5.47 7.47 8.29
N VAL A 164 4.24 7.09 8.62
CA VAL A 164 3.41 6.22 7.77
C VAL A 164 3.22 6.80 6.37
N MET A 165 3.22 8.12 6.24
CA MET A 165 2.99 8.81 4.96
C MET A 165 4.19 8.66 4.03
N GLY A 166 5.41 8.84 4.54
CA GLY A 166 6.65 8.56 3.81
C GLY A 166 6.74 7.09 3.39
N VAL A 167 6.42 6.18 4.31
CA VAL A 167 6.41 4.73 4.06
C VAL A 167 5.44 4.36 2.94
N PHE A 168 4.18 4.81 3.00
CA PHE A 168 3.18 4.50 1.97
C PHE A 168 3.52 5.11 0.62
N SER A 169 4.21 6.25 0.60
CA SER A 169 4.65 6.88 -0.65
C SER A 169 5.73 6.04 -1.36
N VAL A 170 6.71 5.53 -0.61
CA VAL A 170 7.76 4.64 -1.15
C VAL A 170 7.18 3.30 -1.59
N ILE A 171 6.32 2.70 -0.76
CA ILE A 171 5.62 1.45 -1.07
C ILE A 171 4.78 1.62 -2.34
N GLY A 172 3.99 2.70 -2.41
CA GLY A 172 3.17 3.03 -3.58
C GLY A 172 3.98 3.25 -4.84
N ALA A 173 5.12 3.93 -4.75
CA ALA A 173 6.03 4.14 -5.86
C ALA A 173 6.56 2.81 -6.44
N SER A 174 6.85 1.82 -5.59
CA SER A 174 7.38 0.52 -6.01
C SER A 174 6.31 -0.45 -6.48
N PHE A 175 5.23 -0.62 -5.73
CA PHE A 175 4.18 -1.57 -6.05
C PHE A 175 3.19 -1.06 -7.11
N GLY A 176 3.04 0.26 -7.27
CA GLY A 176 2.25 0.86 -8.34
C GLY A 176 2.55 0.25 -9.73
N PRO A 177 3.79 0.32 -10.24
CA PRO A 177 4.13 -0.23 -11.54
C PRO A 177 4.07 -1.75 -11.61
N VAL A 178 4.30 -2.46 -10.50
CA VAL A 178 4.10 -3.93 -10.43
C VAL A 178 2.64 -4.26 -10.69
N CYS A 179 1.71 -3.62 -9.97
CA CYS A 179 0.27 -3.79 -10.17
C CYS A 179 -0.16 -3.43 -11.59
N GLY A 180 0.40 -2.35 -12.16
CA GLY A 180 0.12 -1.93 -13.54
C GLY A 180 0.56 -2.99 -14.57
N ALA A 181 1.77 -3.51 -14.43
CA ALA A 181 2.29 -4.57 -15.29
C ALA A 181 1.48 -5.87 -15.14
N MET A 182 1.16 -6.29 -13.91
CA MET A 182 0.34 -7.47 -13.64
C MET A 182 -1.07 -7.37 -14.26
N MET A 183 -1.70 -6.19 -14.14
CA MET A 183 -3.01 -5.94 -14.76
C MET A 183 -2.94 -6.15 -16.28
N VAL A 184 -1.91 -5.60 -16.94
CA VAL A 184 -1.77 -5.71 -18.38
C VAL A 184 -1.43 -7.14 -18.81
N ASP A 185 -0.53 -7.84 -18.11
CA ASP A 185 -0.23 -9.24 -18.37
C ASP A 185 -1.51 -10.10 -18.30
N TYR A 186 -2.33 -9.90 -17.26
CA TYR A 186 -3.61 -10.58 -17.11
C TYR A 186 -4.59 -10.30 -18.25
N LEU A 187 -4.68 -9.04 -18.70
CA LEU A 187 -5.54 -8.65 -19.82
C LEU A 187 -5.04 -9.23 -21.16
N LEU A 188 -3.73 -9.19 -21.40
CA LEU A 188 -3.12 -9.75 -22.61
C LEU A 188 -3.22 -11.28 -22.66
N ALA A 189 -3.19 -11.94 -21.50
CA ALA A 189 -3.41 -13.38 -21.34
C ALA A 189 -4.90 -13.79 -21.44
N GLY A 190 -5.80 -12.87 -21.80
CA GLY A 190 -7.22 -13.16 -21.98
C GLY A 190 -7.95 -13.40 -20.66
N LYS A 191 -7.60 -12.65 -19.61
CA LYS A 191 -8.16 -12.76 -18.25
C LYS A 191 -7.91 -14.11 -17.59
N LYS A 192 -6.78 -14.73 -17.92
CA LYS A 192 -6.30 -15.97 -17.33
C LYS A 192 -4.87 -15.77 -16.85
N TRP A 193 -4.46 -16.58 -15.89
CA TRP A 193 -3.06 -16.59 -15.50
C TRP A 193 -2.22 -17.16 -16.64
N ALA A 194 -1.21 -16.40 -17.09
CA ALA A 194 -0.34 -16.77 -18.21
C ALA A 194 0.60 -17.95 -17.90
N GLY A 195 0.69 -18.35 -16.63
CA GLY A 195 1.65 -19.36 -16.16
C GLY A 195 3.03 -18.76 -15.84
N PRO A 196 3.94 -19.57 -15.29
CA PRO A 196 5.30 -19.13 -14.98
C PRO A 196 6.09 -18.84 -16.26
N ARG A 197 6.93 -17.81 -16.25
CA ARG A 197 7.82 -17.46 -17.37
C ARG A 197 9.27 -17.77 -17.03
N ALA A 198 10.04 -18.20 -18.03
CA ALA A 198 11.43 -18.57 -17.87
C ALA A 198 12.31 -17.36 -17.56
N GLY A 199 13.16 -17.51 -16.53
CA GLY A 199 14.21 -16.55 -16.20
C GLY A 199 13.68 -15.15 -15.92
N TRP A 200 14.31 -14.14 -16.52
CA TRP A 200 14.02 -12.74 -16.30
C TRP A 200 13.07 -12.21 -17.37
N ASN A 201 11.85 -11.83 -16.98
CA ASN A 201 10.92 -11.17 -17.88
C ASN A 201 11.30 -9.70 -18.05
N LEU A 202 11.96 -9.35 -19.16
CA LEU A 202 12.44 -7.99 -19.44
C LEU A 202 11.30 -6.97 -19.49
N ALA A 203 10.15 -7.33 -20.06
CA ALA A 203 8.97 -6.47 -20.07
C ALA A 203 8.54 -6.08 -18.64
N GLY A 204 8.56 -7.02 -17.70
CA GLY A 204 8.25 -6.77 -16.29
C GLY A 204 9.28 -5.88 -15.60
N TRP A 205 10.57 -6.21 -15.72
CA TRP A 205 11.65 -5.48 -15.06
C TRP A 205 11.77 -4.03 -15.53
N ILE A 206 11.68 -3.78 -16.85
CA ILE A 206 11.75 -2.41 -17.39
C ILE A 206 10.54 -1.60 -16.91
N SER A 207 9.35 -2.20 -16.94
CA SER A 207 8.12 -1.55 -16.46
C SER A 207 8.21 -1.17 -14.99
N TRP A 208 8.77 -2.05 -14.16
CA TRP A 208 9.01 -1.79 -12.75
C TRP A 208 10.05 -0.67 -12.53
N VAL A 209 11.24 -0.76 -13.13
CA VAL A 209 12.31 0.23 -12.93
C VAL A 209 11.87 1.64 -13.35
N VAL A 210 11.29 1.77 -14.54
CA VAL A 210 10.87 3.08 -15.07
C VAL A 210 9.69 3.63 -14.28
N GLY A 211 8.71 2.80 -13.96
CA GLY A 211 7.59 3.21 -13.13
C GLY A 211 8.02 3.59 -11.71
N PHE A 212 8.96 2.87 -11.12
CA PHE A 212 9.53 3.20 -9.81
C PHE A 212 10.26 4.53 -9.82
N ALA A 213 11.05 4.81 -10.87
CA ALA A 213 11.71 6.11 -11.04
C ALA A 213 10.69 7.26 -11.10
N VAL A 214 9.56 7.07 -11.80
CA VAL A 214 8.46 8.04 -11.83
C VAL A 214 7.80 8.18 -10.45
N GLY A 215 7.50 7.08 -9.78
CA GLY A 215 6.89 7.09 -8.44
C GLY A 215 7.78 7.76 -7.39
N MET A 216 9.10 7.58 -7.48
CA MET A 216 10.09 8.16 -6.57
C MET A 216 10.43 9.61 -6.86
N ALA A 217 10.20 10.11 -8.09
CA ALA A 217 10.61 11.45 -8.52
C ALA A 217 10.23 12.59 -7.56
N PRO A 218 9.03 12.61 -6.91
CA PRO A 218 8.70 13.63 -5.92
C PRO A 218 9.48 13.47 -4.61
N LEU A 219 9.75 12.23 -4.19
CA LEU A 219 10.42 11.92 -2.93
C LEU A 219 11.91 12.26 -2.95
N VAL A 220 12.54 12.19 -4.13
CA VAL A 220 13.95 12.56 -4.34
C VAL A 220 14.13 13.97 -4.89
N GLY A 221 13.06 14.75 -5.02
CA GLY A 221 13.12 16.15 -5.44
C GLY A 221 13.45 16.37 -6.93
N ILE A 222 13.30 15.35 -7.77
CA ILE A 222 13.59 15.44 -9.22
C ILE A 222 12.43 16.10 -9.96
N ALA A 223 11.19 15.74 -9.62
CA ALA A 223 9.99 16.31 -10.24
C ALA A 223 8.78 16.19 -9.31
N ASN A 224 7.93 17.21 -9.28
CA ASN A 224 6.67 17.15 -8.54
C ASN A 224 5.59 16.47 -9.38
N ILE A 225 5.41 15.16 -9.17
CA ILE A 225 4.41 14.35 -9.87
C ILE A 225 3.19 14.16 -8.96
N PRO A 226 2.02 14.74 -9.29
CA PRO A 226 0.82 14.55 -8.51
C PRO A 226 0.35 13.09 -8.61
N ALA A 227 -0.14 12.53 -7.51
CA ALA A 227 -0.60 11.15 -7.44
C ALA A 227 0.46 10.14 -7.94
N ALA A 228 1.72 10.32 -7.51
CA ALA A 228 2.86 9.58 -8.04
C ALA A 228 2.70 8.04 -8.05
N PRO A 229 2.11 7.37 -7.03
CA PRO A 229 1.83 5.94 -7.11
C PRO A 229 0.89 5.55 -8.27
N LEU A 230 -0.11 6.37 -8.56
CA LEU A 230 -1.02 6.17 -9.69
C LEU A 230 -0.29 6.42 -11.03
N ALA A 231 0.53 7.46 -11.10
CA ALA A 231 1.35 7.71 -12.29
C ALA A 231 2.31 6.53 -12.55
N ALA A 232 2.95 6.02 -11.50
CA ALA A 232 3.83 4.86 -11.56
C ALA A 232 3.09 3.60 -12.04
N PHE A 233 1.86 3.37 -11.56
CA PHE A 233 0.96 2.33 -12.06
C PHE A 233 0.71 2.45 -13.56
N VAL A 234 0.31 3.65 -14.02
CA VAL A 234 0.03 3.89 -15.45
C VAL A 234 1.28 3.67 -16.30
N VAL A 235 2.44 4.14 -15.85
CA VAL A 235 3.72 3.95 -16.55
C VAL A 235 4.07 2.47 -16.63
N GLY A 236 3.96 1.73 -15.53
CA GLY A 236 4.20 0.28 -15.53
C GLY A 236 3.27 -0.46 -16.47
N ALA A 237 1.97 -0.11 -16.48
CA ALA A 237 0.99 -0.71 -17.38
C ALA A 237 1.31 -0.44 -18.87
N VAL A 238 1.54 0.83 -19.23
CA VAL A 238 1.79 1.22 -20.63
C VAL A 238 3.09 0.60 -21.14
N LEU A 239 4.17 0.63 -20.34
CA LEU A 239 5.44 0.03 -20.74
C LEU A 239 5.32 -1.48 -20.89
N TYR A 240 4.64 -2.16 -19.96
CA TYR A 240 4.45 -3.60 -20.07
C TYR A 240 3.69 -3.94 -21.35
N PHE A 241 2.62 -3.21 -21.67
CA PHE A 241 1.84 -3.40 -22.88
C PHE A 241 2.71 -3.30 -24.14
N VAL A 242 3.50 -2.22 -24.26
CA VAL A 242 4.35 -1.98 -25.43
C VAL A 242 5.43 -3.06 -25.56
N LEU A 243 6.13 -3.37 -24.47
CA LEU A 243 7.22 -4.35 -24.45
C LEU A 243 6.71 -5.77 -24.69
N ALA A 244 5.55 -6.11 -24.13
CA ALA A 244 4.91 -7.40 -24.37
C ALA A 244 4.52 -7.57 -25.84
N LYS A 245 3.94 -6.54 -26.46
CA LYS A 245 3.63 -6.55 -27.90
C LYS A 245 4.86 -6.57 -28.80
N ALA A 246 6.00 -6.07 -28.31
CA ALA A 246 7.29 -6.18 -28.99
C ALA A 246 7.96 -7.56 -28.79
N GLY A 247 7.36 -8.48 -28.03
CA GLY A 247 7.89 -9.83 -27.82
C GLY A 247 9.01 -9.92 -26.79
N LEU A 248 9.15 -8.93 -25.89
CA LEU A 248 10.15 -8.96 -24.81
C LEU A 248 9.68 -9.72 -23.57
N GLU A 249 8.56 -10.44 -23.65
CA GLU A 249 8.13 -11.31 -22.56
C GLU A 249 9.01 -12.55 -22.47
N GLY A 250 9.24 -13.02 -21.25
CA GLY A 250 9.84 -14.33 -21.03
C GLY A 250 8.97 -15.46 -21.61
N LYS A 251 9.64 -16.51 -22.10
CA LYS A 251 8.97 -17.73 -22.60
C LYS A 251 8.13 -18.36 -21.48
N VAL A 252 6.84 -18.61 -21.75
CA VAL A 252 5.96 -19.34 -20.83
C VAL A 252 6.47 -20.78 -20.67
N LEU A 253 6.56 -21.24 -19.44
CA LEU A 253 6.93 -22.60 -19.09
C LEU A 253 5.69 -23.47 -18.95
N GLU A 254 5.80 -24.72 -19.39
CA GLU A 254 4.75 -25.70 -19.16
C GLU A 254 4.65 -26.02 -17.68
N MET A 255 3.42 -26.03 -17.16
CA MET A 255 3.16 -26.52 -15.83
C MET A 255 2.94 -28.04 -15.87
N PRO A 256 3.42 -28.79 -14.86
CA PRO A 256 2.96 -30.15 -14.66
C PRO A 256 1.43 -30.14 -14.64
N ALA A 257 0.80 -31.01 -15.43
CA ALA A 257 -0.65 -31.20 -15.33
C ALA A 257 -0.96 -31.56 -13.87
N ALA A 258 -1.87 -30.82 -13.24
CA ALA A 258 -2.39 -31.23 -11.96
C ALA A 258 -3.02 -32.62 -12.16
N GLU A 259 -2.52 -33.63 -11.44
CA GLU A 259 -3.22 -34.91 -11.36
C GLU A 259 -4.64 -34.62 -10.84
N ALA A 260 -5.62 -35.03 -11.64
CA ALA A 260 -7.04 -34.78 -11.42
C ALA A 260 -7.58 -35.54 -10.20
#